data_AF-A0A9D1V793-F1
#
_entry.id   AF-A0A9D1V793-F1
#
_cell.length_a   1.000
_cell.length_b   1.000
_cell.length_c   1.000
_cell.angle_alpha   90.00
_cell.angle_beta   90.00
_cell.angle_gamma   90.00
#
_symmetry.space_group_name_H-M   'P 1'
#
loop_
_entity.id
_entity.type
_entity.pdbx_description
1 polymer ?
#
loop_
_entity_poly.entity_id
_entity_poly.type
_entity_poly.pdbx_seq_one_letter_code
_entity_poly.pdbx_strand_id
1 'polypeptide(L)'
;MDVAGKACSGTLYIFLSGELDEYSAVRARAEADELIRAHAGCSRVVFDLSGVHFMDSAGIGFLLGRYKQLSRSKTPAYIRSPDLAADKILTMSGVYSLIPKI
;
A
#
# COMPACT_ATOMS: atom_id res chain seq x y z
N MET A 1 7.34 2.18 -10.93
CA MET A 1 7.60 1.38 -9.72
C MET A 1 7.15 -0.04 -9.98
N ASP A 2 7.76 -0.99 -9.29
CA ASP A 2 7.38 -2.40 -9.37
C ASP A 2 6.45 -2.76 -8.22
N VAL A 3 5.46 -3.61 -8.50
CA VAL A 3 4.50 -4.13 -7.52
C VAL A 3 4.56 -5.65 -7.55
N ALA A 4 4.82 -6.26 -6.39
CA ALA A 4 4.83 -7.71 -6.25
C ALA A 4 3.89 -8.16 -5.13
N GLY A 5 3.15 -9.25 -5.36
CA GLY A 5 2.22 -9.82 -4.40
C GLY A 5 2.68 -11.16 -3.84
N LYS A 6 2.50 -11.38 -2.54
CA LYS A 6 2.69 -12.70 -1.90
C LYS A 6 1.60 -12.95 -0.86
N ALA A 7 0.84 -14.01 -1.02
CA ALA A 7 -0.09 -14.47 0.01
C ALA A 7 0.59 -15.48 0.95
N CYS A 8 0.49 -15.25 2.25
CA CYS A 8 1.01 -16.17 3.28
C CYS A 8 0.17 -16.07 4.54
N SER A 9 -0.26 -17.21 5.09
CA SER A 9 -1.00 -17.29 6.36
C SER A 9 -2.20 -16.34 6.45
N GLY A 10 -2.98 -16.27 5.37
CA GLY A 10 -4.17 -15.40 5.30
C GLY A 10 -3.86 -13.90 5.23
N THR A 11 -2.62 -13.52 4.94
CA THR A 11 -2.18 -12.13 4.69
C THR A 11 -1.68 -11.98 3.27
N LEU A 12 -2.16 -10.97 2.56
CA LEU A 12 -1.57 -10.53 1.29
C LEU A 12 -0.51 -9.46 1.58
N TYR A 13 0.73 -9.73 1.22
CA TYR A 13 1.80 -8.75 1.20
C TYR A 13 1.90 -8.15 -0.20
N ILE A 14 1.90 -6.82 -0.29
CA ILE A 14 2.12 -6.06 -1.52
C ILE A 14 3.43 -5.30 -1.33
N PHE A 15 4.47 -5.76 -2.01
CA PHE A 15 5.79 -5.14 -2.00
C PHE A 15 5.85 -4.05 -3.07
N LEU A 16 6.29 -2.88 -2.66
CA LEU A 16 6.43 -1.70 -3.49
C LEU A 16 7.91 -1.33 -3.59
N SER A 17 8.42 -1.17 -4.81
CA SER A 17 9.82 -0.76 -5.03
C SER A 17 9.99 0.29 -6.12
N GLY A 18 10.89 1.26 -5.88
CA GLY A 18 11.14 2.42 -6.72
C GLY A 18 10.50 3.70 -6.17
N GLU A 19 10.10 4.59 -7.07
CA GLU A 19 9.51 5.88 -6.73
C GLU A 19 7.98 5.79 -6.82
N LEU A 20 7.26 6.22 -5.77
CA LEU A 20 5.81 6.29 -5.75
C LEU A 20 5.36 7.75 -5.92
N ASP A 21 5.19 8.15 -7.17
CA ASP A 21 4.89 9.51 -7.63
C ASP A 21 3.66 9.54 -8.55
N GLU A 22 3.32 10.71 -9.09
CA GLU A 22 2.17 10.88 -9.98
C GLU A 22 2.21 9.94 -11.21
N TYR A 23 3.38 9.69 -11.79
CA TYR A 23 3.53 8.87 -12.99
C TYR A 23 3.42 7.37 -12.66
N SER A 24 4.13 6.92 -11.62
CA SER A 24 4.22 5.51 -11.26
C SER A 24 2.96 5.00 -10.55
N ALA A 25 2.26 5.86 -9.82
CA ALA A 25 1.07 5.50 -9.05
C ALA A 25 -0.10 5.03 -9.93
N VAL A 26 -0.17 5.44 -11.19
CA VAL A 26 -1.21 5.01 -12.13
C VAL A 26 -1.09 3.52 -12.42
N ARG A 27 0.10 3.09 -12.86
CA ARG A 27 0.37 1.67 -13.17
C ARG A 27 0.31 0.82 -11.91
N ALA A 28 0.94 1.26 -10.83
CA ALA A 28 0.96 0.54 -9.57
C ALA A 28 -0.44 0.32 -8.98
N ARG A 29 -1.36 1.26 -9.21
CA ARG A 29 -2.77 1.11 -8.80
C ARG A 29 -3.43 -0.07 -9.47
N ALA A 30 -3.30 -0.19 -10.79
CA ALA A 30 -3.92 -1.29 -11.54
C ALA A 30 -3.40 -2.66 -11.05
N GLU A 31 -2.08 -2.78 -10.89
CA GLU A 31 -1.42 -4.00 -10.41
C GLU A 31 -1.82 -4.34 -8.96
N ALA A 32 -1.82 -3.36 -8.05
CA ALA A 32 -2.25 -3.57 -6.66
C ALA A 32 -3.74 -3.93 -6.55
N ASP A 33 -4.61 -3.28 -7.33
CA ASP A 33 -6.04 -3.56 -7.32
C ASP A 33 -6.33 -4.98 -7.83
N GLU A 34 -5.59 -5.44 -8.84
CA GLU A 34 -5.65 -6.82 -9.34
C GLU A 34 -5.20 -7.83 -8.29
N LEU A 35 -4.06 -7.58 -7.62
CA LEU A 35 -3.57 -8.43 -6.54
C LEU A 35 -4.60 -8.55 -5.41
N ILE A 36 -5.22 -7.44 -5.00
CA ILE A 36 -6.26 -7.43 -3.97
C ILE A 36 -7.47 -8.25 -4.42
N ARG A 37 -7.93 -8.10 -5.67
CA ARG A 37 -9.06 -8.86 -6.20
C ARG A 37 -8.76 -10.36 -6.29
N ALA A 38 -7.59 -10.73 -6.80
CA ALA A 38 -7.15 -12.11 -6.95
C ALA A 38 -7.02 -12.84 -5.59
N HIS A 39 -6.79 -12.09 -4.51
CA HIS A 39 -6.58 -12.63 -3.17
C HIS A 39 -7.67 -12.18 -2.18
N ALA A 40 -8.91 -12.02 -2.64
CA ALA A 40 -10.04 -11.57 -1.81
C ALA A 40 -10.32 -12.43 -0.56
N GLY A 41 -9.81 -13.67 -0.52
CA GLY A 41 -9.89 -14.55 0.65
C GLY A 41 -8.89 -14.23 1.78
N CYS A 42 -7.95 -13.29 1.59
CA CYS A 42 -7.03 -12.88 2.65
C CYS A 42 -7.74 -12.06 3.73
N SER A 43 -7.41 -12.35 4.99
CA SER A 43 -7.95 -11.67 6.16
C SER A 43 -7.37 -10.28 6.40
N ARG A 44 -6.23 -9.94 5.78
CA ARG A 44 -5.59 -8.63 5.84
C ARG A 44 -4.66 -8.38 4.66
N VAL A 45 -4.32 -7.12 4.41
CA VAL A 45 -3.32 -6.69 3.43
C VAL A 45 -2.23 -5.86 4.10
N VAL A 46 -0.97 -6.07 3.71
CA VAL A 46 0.19 -5.32 4.18
C VAL A 46 0.90 -4.71 2.98
N PHE A 47 1.01 -3.38 2.95
CA PHE A 47 1.84 -2.65 2.00
C PHE A 47 3.26 -2.53 2.56
N ASP A 48 4.21 -3.19 1.92
CA ASP A 48 5.62 -3.15 2.29
C ASP A 48 6.33 -2.08 1.45
N LEU A 49 6.79 -1.04 2.12
CA LEU A 49 7.44 0.14 1.54
C LEU A 49 8.97 0.06 1.60
N SER A 50 9.56 -1.10 1.95
CA SER A 50 11.02 -1.22 2.13
C SER A 50 11.84 -0.91 0.87
N GLY A 51 11.24 -1.06 -0.31
CA GLY A 51 11.85 -0.69 -1.59
C GLY A 51 11.46 0.70 -2.10
N VAL A 52 10.66 1.47 -1.35
CA VAL A 52 10.22 2.81 -1.76
C VAL A 52 11.21 3.85 -1.25
N HIS A 53 11.84 4.57 -2.19
CA HIS A 53 12.87 5.58 -1.89
C HIS A 53 12.41 7.02 -2.13
N PHE A 54 11.24 7.18 -2.77
CA PHE A 54 10.60 8.47 -2.98
C PHE A 54 9.09 8.31 -2.90
N MET A 55 8.43 9.24 -2.24
CA MET A 55 6.98 9.30 -2.11
C MET A 55 6.52 10.76 -2.10
N ASP A 56 5.40 11.04 -2.76
CA ASP A 56 4.73 12.35 -2.74
C ASP A 56 3.24 12.23 -2.35
N SER A 57 2.44 13.25 -2.69
CA SER A 57 0.99 13.25 -2.46
C SER A 57 0.25 12.17 -3.26
N ALA A 58 0.75 11.77 -4.44
CA ALA A 58 0.19 10.68 -5.22
C ALA A 58 0.37 9.33 -4.51
N GLY A 59 1.45 9.14 -3.76
CA GLY A 59 1.65 7.96 -2.90
C GLY A 59 0.66 7.86 -1.75
N ILE A 60 0.27 8.99 -1.16
CA ILE A 60 -0.82 9.02 -0.16
C ILE A 60 -2.15 8.66 -0.83
N GLY A 61 -2.45 9.29 -1.98
CA GLY A 61 -3.64 9.00 -2.77
C GLY A 61 -3.70 7.53 -3.21
N PHE A 62 -2.53 6.93 -3.44
CA PHE A 62 -2.39 5.51 -3.70
C PHE A 62 -2.95 4.71 -2.51
N LEU A 63 -2.37 4.88 -1.33
CA LEU A 63 -2.74 4.08 -0.16
C LEU A 63 -4.22 4.26 0.22
N LEU A 64 -4.72 5.50 0.17
CA LEU A 64 -6.13 5.81 0.48
C LEU A 64 -7.12 5.17 -0.49
N GLY A 65 -6.79 5.10 -1.79
CA GLY A 65 -7.64 4.44 -2.77
C GLY A 65 -7.77 2.95 -2.48
N ARG A 66 -6.65 2.28 -2.17
CA ARG A 66 -6.61 0.86 -1.82
C ARG A 66 -7.32 0.57 -0.50
N TYR A 67 -7.15 1.44 0.51
CA TYR A 67 -7.89 1.36 1.76
C TYR A 67 -9.41 1.41 1.53
N LYS A 68 -9.90 2.32 0.68
CA LYS A 68 -11.34 2.39 0.35
C LYS A 68 -11.85 1.13 -0.34
N GLN A 69 -11.03 0.47 -1.16
CA GLN A 69 -11.40 -0.82 -1.77
C GLN A 69 -11.49 -1.91 -0.71
N LEU A 70 -10.48 -2.01 0.16
CA LEU A 70 -10.39 -3.04 1.21
C LEU A 70 -11.42 -2.85 2.32
N SER A 71 -11.79 -1.61 2.64
CA SER A 71 -12.82 -1.33 3.64
C SER A 71 -14.20 -1.84 3.22
N ARG A 72 -14.50 -1.86 1.92
CA ARG A 72 -15.75 -2.45 1.37
C ARG A 72 -15.85 -3.95 1.65
N SER A 73 -14.73 -4.66 1.66
CA SER A 73 -14.65 -6.08 2.01
C SER A 73 -14.36 -6.33 3.50
N LYS A 74 -14.31 -5.28 4.32
CA LYS A 74 -13.90 -5.33 5.74
C LYS A 74 -12.53 -5.97 5.94
N THR A 75 -11.65 -5.87 4.95
CA THR A 75 -10.28 -6.36 5.02
C THR A 75 -9.38 -5.26 5.57
N PRO A 76 -8.77 -5.41 6.76
CA PRO A 76 -7.85 -4.41 7.29
C PRO A 76 -6.58 -4.31 6.42
N ALA A 77 -6.03 -3.10 6.37
CA ALA A 77 -4.79 -2.77 5.67
C ALA A 77 -3.75 -2.24 6.64
N TYR A 78 -2.47 -2.53 6.40
CA TYR A 78 -1.34 -2.07 7.21
C TYR A 78 -0.19 -1.58 6.33
N ILE A 79 0.67 -0.75 6.89
CA ILE A 79 1.91 -0.28 6.25
C ILE A 79 3.11 -0.86 7.01
N ARG A 80 4.10 -1.35 6.28
CA ARG A 80 5.34 -1.89 6.83
C ARG A 80 6.56 -1.22 6.19
N SER A 81 7.59 -1.01 7.00
CA SER A 81 8.94 -0.61 6.56
C SER A 81 9.02 0.62 5.63
N PRO A 82 8.31 1.74 5.90
CA PRO A 82 8.63 3.00 5.24
C PRO A 82 10.04 3.47 5.64
N ASP A 83 10.75 4.11 4.72
CA ASP A 83 11.96 4.87 5.07
C ASP A 83 11.60 6.16 5.84
N LEU A 84 12.61 6.92 6.28
CA LEU A 84 12.39 8.14 7.07
C LEU A 84 11.60 9.21 6.30
N ALA A 85 11.79 9.31 4.99
CA ALA A 85 11.13 10.31 4.16
C ALA A 85 9.64 9.97 3.98
N ALA A 86 9.33 8.73 3.60
CA ALA A 86 7.98 8.21 3.47
C ALA A 86 7.25 8.23 4.82
N ASP A 87 7.91 7.81 5.92
CA ASP A 87 7.29 7.80 7.24
C ASP A 87 6.86 9.20 7.70
N LYS A 88 7.66 10.23 7.40
CA LYS A 88 7.32 11.63 7.67
C LYS A 88 6.10 12.08 6.87
N ILE A 89 6.04 11.75 5.58
CA ILE A 89 4.92 12.10 4.70
C ILE A 89 3.63 11.44 5.17
N LEU A 90 3.68 10.13 5.47
CA LEU A 90 2.53 9.34 5.94
C LEU A 90 2.02 9.81 7.31
N THR A 91 2.94 10.22 8.19
CA THR A 91 2.61 10.80 9.50
C THR A 91 1.91 12.15 9.32
N MET A 92 2.49 13.05 8.52
CA MET A 92 1.93 14.39 8.29
C MET A 92 0.56 14.33 7.59
N SER A 93 0.34 13.34 6.72
CA SER A 93 -0.94 13.17 6.04
C SER A 93 -2.02 12.51 6.90
N GLY A 94 -1.67 12.02 8.10
CA GLY A 94 -2.59 11.30 8.99
C GLY A 94 -2.99 9.91 8.48
N VAL A 95 -2.30 9.35 7.48
CA VAL A 95 -2.70 8.06 6.86
C VAL A 95 -2.69 6.92 7.87
N TYR A 96 -1.80 6.98 8.87
CA TYR A 96 -1.69 5.96 9.91
C TYR A 96 -2.91 5.83 10.80
N SER A 97 -3.82 6.81 10.83
CA SER A 97 -5.11 6.69 11.50
C SER A 97 -6.07 5.71 10.78
N LEU A 98 -5.85 5.49 9.49
CA LEU A 98 -6.67 4.61 8.64
C LEU A 98 -5.96 3.30 8.31
N ILE A 99 -4.65 3.38 8.07
CA ILE A 99 -3.80 2.25 7.66
C ILE A 99 -2.62 2.20 8.63
N PRO A 100 -2.73 1.47 9.77
CA PRO A 100 -1.71 1.51 10.81
C PRO A 100 -0.36 0.99 10.34
N LYS A 101 0.72 1.58 10.87
CA LYS A 101 2.09 1.07 10.72
C LYS A 101 2.31 -0.14 11.62
N ILE A 102 2.95 -1.20 11.10
CA ILE A 102 3.32 -2.43 11.82
C ILE A 102 4.81 -2.77 11.67
#